data_AF-A0A7V8WKW2-F1
#
_entry.id   AF-A0A7V8WKW2-F1
#
_cell.length_a   1.000
_cell.length_b   1.000
_cell.length_c   1.000
_cell.angle_alpha   90.00
_cell.angle_beta   90.00
_cell.angle_gamma   90.00
#
_symmetry.space_group_name_H-M   'P 1'
#
loop_
_entity.id
_entity.type
_entity.pdbx_description
1 polymer ?
#
loop_
_entity_poly.entity_id
_entity_poly.type
_entity_poly.pdbx_seq_one_letter_code
_entity_poly.pdbx_strand_id
1 'polypeptide(L)'
;GNSLLRVQNRKVTSLAVFRDRLVPFNGEQVPMDAVPTTVVRGPDGAYYVGQLTGFPFPVGGARVYRVVPGHKPQIYARGFTNIIDIAFDPRGRLYVLEIAHNGLLSEEAYGALQRVNRDGSKKMLLDEGLFFPGGLVVRSAHEMYVTNCGVCKDTGEVLRVEM
;
A
#
# COMPACT_ATOMS: atom_id res chain seq x y z
N GLY A 1 5.67 -0.97 -18.62
CA GLY A 1 5.09 -1.60 -17.42
C GLY A 1 5.42 -0.77 -16.19
N ASN A 2 4.58 -0.85 -15.17
CA ASN A 2 4.78 -0.08 -13.94
C ASN A 2 6.08 -0.47 -13.25
N SER A 3 6.83 0.53 -12.77
CA SER A 3 8.23 0.35 -12.38
C SER A 3 8.62 1.23 -11.19
N LEU A 4 9.61 0.80 -10.42
CA LEU A 4 10.32 1.64 -9.45
C LEU A 4 11.56 2.21 -10.13
N LEU A 5 11.70 3.54 -10.13
CA LEU A 5 12.81 4.26 -10.74
C LEU A 5 13.67 4.92 -9.67
N ARG A 6 14.99 4.93 -9.87
CA ARG A 6 15.93 5.78 -9.14
C ARG A 6 16.27 6.98 -10.00
N VAL A 7 16.13 8.18 -9.45
CA VAL A 7 16.56 9.43 -10.06
C VAL A 7 17.71 10.00 -9.24
N GLN A 8 18.89 10.12 -9.84
CA GLN A 8 20.09 10.64 -9.16
C GLN A 8 20.97 11.37 -10.18
N ASN A 9 21.42 12.59 -9.84
CA ASN A 9 22.29 13.39 -10.71
C ASN A 9 21.74 13.52 -12.15
N ARG A 10 20.43 13.80 -12.27
CA ARG A 10 19.69 13.85 -13.56
C ARG A 10 19.65 12.54 -14.37
N LYS A 11 20.15 11.43 -13.83
CA LYS A 11 20.07 10.09 -14.43
C LYS A 11 18.88 9.33 -13.86
N VAL A 12 18.11 8.70 -14.73
CA VAL A 12 17.01 7.80 -14.37
C VAL A 12 17.44 6.35 -14.63
N THR A 13 17.28 5.47 -13.65
CA THR A 13 17.55 4.03 -13.78
C THR A 13 16.40 3.22 -13.20
N SER A 14 15.97 2.18 -13.91
CA SER A 14 14.98 1.24 -13.36
C SER A 14 15.60 0.37 -12.27
N LEU A 15 14.95 0.31 -11.11
CA LEU A 15 15.30 -0.60 -10.01
C LEU A 15 14.46 -1.88 -10.06
N ALA A 16 13.22 -1.79 -10.52
CA ALA A 16 12.29 -2.90 -10.59
C ALA A 16 11.18 -2.62 -11.62
N VAL A 17 10.70 -3.68 -12.25
CA VAL A 17 9.46 -3.68 -13.05
C VAL A 17 8.48 -4.62 -12.38
N PHE A 18 7.26 -4.14 -12.12
CA PHE A 18 6.18 -4.93 -11.57
C PHE A 18 5.33 -5.46 -12.72
N ARG A 19 5.26 -6.79 -12.83
CA ARG A 19 4.58 -7.45 -13.94
C ARG A 19 3.09 -7.56 -13.67
N ASP A 20 2.34 -7.45 -14.75
CA ASP A 20 0.91 -7.73 -14.79
C ASP A 20 0.67 -9.20 -14.48
N ARG A 21 -0.53 -9.51 -14.02
CA ARG A 21 -0.92 -10.89 -13.73
C ARG A 21 -2.39 -11.12 -14.06
N LEU A 22 -2.71 -12.34 -14.43
CA LEU A 22 -4.09 -12.74 -14.64
C LEU A 22 -4.83 -12.84 -13.29
N VAL A 23 -6.04 -12.29 -13.24
CA VAL A 23 -6.94 -12.36 -12.08
C VAL A 23 -8.36 -12.69 -12.53
N PRO A 24 -9.19 -13.31 -11.66
CA PRO A 24 -10.57 -13.62 -12.00
C PRO A 24 -11.42 -12.35 -12.11
N PHE A 25 -12.26 -12.27 -13.14
CA PHE A 25 -13.29 -11.24 -13.30
C PHE A 25 -14.43 -11.77 -14.17
N ASN A 26 -15.66 -11.73 -13.66
CA ASN A 26 -16.86 -12.19 -14.36
C ASN A 26 -16.73 -13.59 -15.00
N GLY A 27 -16.07 -14.53 -14.31
CA GLY A 27 -15.88 -15.90 -14.78
C GLY A 27 -14.69 -16.10 -15.72
N GLU A 28 -13.96 -15.06 -16.08
CA GLU A 28 -12.78 -15.12 -16.95
C GLU A 28 -11.51 -14.66 -16.24
N GLN A 29 -10.35 -15.01 -16.81
CA GLN A 29 -9.05 -14.53 -16.34
C GLN A 29 -8.61 -13.33 -17.18
N VAL A 30 -8.58 -12.14 -16.56
CA VAL A 30 -8.18 -10.89 -17.24
C VAL A 30 -6.82 -10.40 -16.74
N PRO A 31 -6.01 -9.75 -17.59
CA PRO A 31 -4.77 -9.13 -17.14
C PRO A 31 -5.07 -7.96 -16.20
N MET A 32 -4.30 -7.86 -15.12
CA MET A 32 -4.36 -6.76 -14.16
C MET A 32 -2.96 -6.20 -13.93
N ASP A 33 -2.85 -4.88 -14.09
CA ASP A 33 -1.61 -4.14 -13.89
C ASP A 33 -1.27 -4.04 -12.40
N ALA A 34 0.00 -4.26 -12.05
CA ALA A 34 0.48 -3.80 -10.76
C ALA A 34 0.58 -2.27 -10.77
N VAL A 35 -0.13 -1.54 -9.91
CA VAL A 35 -0.10 -0.06 -9.84
C VAL A 35 0.57 0.38 -8.54
N PRO A 36 1.89 0.67 -8.52
CA PRO A 36 2.60 1.17 -7.35
C PRO A 36 2.05 2.52 -6.89
N THR A 37 1.81 2.65 -5.59
CA THR A 37 1.26 3.89 -4.97
C THR A 37 2.19 4.51 -3.95
N THR A 38 3.11 3.73 -3.39
CA THR A 38 4.02 4.18 -2.33
C THR A 38 5.35 3.44 -2.43
N VAL A 39 6.42 4.08 -1.96
CA VAL A 39 7.72 3.46 -1.77
C VAL A 39 8.35 3.98 -0.48
N VAL A 40 8.78 3.06 0.39
CA VAL A 40 9.53 3.39 1.61
C VAL A 40 10.81 2.57 1.69
N ARG A 41 11.81 3.08 2.40
CA ARG A 41 12.98 2.29 2.76
C ARG A 41 12.67 1.52 4.05
N GLY A 42 12.79 0.20 4.00
CA GLY A 42 12.53 -0.65 5.15
C GLY A 42 13.71 -0.72 6.13
N PRO A 43 13.51 -1.40 7.28
CA PRO A 43 14.53 -1.50 8.34
C PRO A 43 15.78 -2.28 7.91
N ASP A 44 15.68 -3.12 6.88
CA ASP A 44 16.80 -3.87 6.29
C ASP A 44 17.51 -3.09 5.16
N GLY A 45 17.10 -1.85 4.91
CA GLY A 45 17.65 -0.98 3.89
C GLY A 45 17.13 -1.23 2.46
N ALA A 46 16.28 -2.23 2.24
CA ALA A 46 15.61 -2.48 0.96
C ALA A 46 14.47 -1.48 0.72
N TYR A 47 13.99 -1.39 -0.52
CA TYR A 47 12.77 -0.62 -0.84
C TYR A 47 11.54 -1.50 -0.70
N TYR A 48 10.48 -0.97 -0.12
CA TYR A 48 9.18 -1.62 -0.01
C TYR A 48 8.16 -0.81 -0.78
N VAL A 49 7.37 -1.49 -1.61
CA VAL A 49 6.46 -0.86 -2.57
C VAL A 49 5.07 -1.44 -2.40
N GLY A 50 4.12 -0.61 -1.99
CA GLY A 50 2.70 -0.94 -1.97
C GLY A 50 2.06 -0.72 -3.33
N GLN A 51 0.95 -1.41 -3.61
CA GLN A 51 0.21 -1.24 -4.86
C GLN A 51 -1.30 -1.15 -4.64
N LEU A 52 -1.98 -0.42 -5.52
CA LEU A 52 -3.44 -0.33 -5.57
C LEU A 52 -4.07 -1.44 -6.40
N THR A 53 -3.39 -1.92 -7.46
CA THR A 53 -3.89 -2.80 -8.56
C THR A 53 -4.66 -2.05 -9.65
N GLY A 54 -4.50 -2.46 -10.91
CA GLY A 54 -5.35 -2.00 -12.00
C GLY A 54 -6.72 -2.67 -11.96
N PHE A 55 -7.63 -2.23 -12.83
CA PHE A 55 -8.90 -2.93 -13.07
C PHE A 55 -8.61 -4.43 -13.32
N PRO A 56 -9.36 -5.37 -12.71
CA PRO A 56 -10.66 -5.23 -12.05
C PRO A 56 -10.62 -4.92 -10.55
N PHE A 57 -9.50 -4.43 -10.02
CA PHE A 57 -9.35 -4.08 -8.60
C PHE A 57 -9.70 -5.24 -7.64
N PRO A 58 -9.11 -6.44 -7.80
CA PRO A 58 -9.51 -7.61 -7.03
C PRO A 58 -9.31 -7.38 -5.52
N VAL A 59 -10.36 -7.60 -4.74
CA VAL A 59 -10.31 -7.63 -3.27
C VAL A 59 -9.25 -8.63 -2.82
N GLY A 60 -8.38 -8.22 -1.89
CA GLY A 60 -7.24 -9.05 -1.45
C GLY A 60 -6.10 -9.21 -2.48
N GLY A 61 -6.17 -8.52 -3.63
CA GLY A 61 -5.18 -8.61 -4.70
C GLY A 61 -3.94 -7.72 -4.54
N ALA A 62 -4.00 -6.62 -3.83
CA ALA A 62 -2.82 -5.80 -3.57
C ALA A 62 -1.76 -6.53 -2.73
N ARG A 63 -0.51 -6.12 -2.95
CA ARG A 63 0.69 -6.70 -2.36
C ARG A 63 1.62 -5.59 -1.90
N VAL A 64 2.50 -5.93 -0.96
CA VAL A 64 3.70 -5.15 -0.70
C VAL A 64 4.87 -5.93 -1.25
N TYR A 65 5.63 -5.31 -2.16
CA TYR A 65 6.86 -5.88 -2.69
C TYR A 65 8.05 -5.41 -1.88
N ARG A 66 9.05 -6.27 -1.74
CA ARG A 66 10.41 -5.93 -1.32
C ARG A 66 11.32 -5.91 -2.54
N VAL A 67 12.09 -4.85 -2.70
CA VAL A 67 12.96 -4.59 -3.84
C VAL A 67 14.38 -4.31 -3.33
N VAL A 68 15.30 -5.21 -3.70
CA VAL A 68 16.74 -5.01 -3.53
C VAL A 68 17.31 -4.69 -4.91
N PRO A 69 18.01 -3.55 -5.10
CA PRO A 69 18.61 -3.21 -6.39
C PRO A 69 19.46 -4.36 -6.96
N GLY A 70 19.29 -4.67 -8.24
CA GLY A 70 19.97 -5.78 -8.92
C GLY A 70 19.28 -7.14 -8.79
N HIS A 71 18.23 -7.26 -7.97
CA HIS A 71 17.44 -8.49 -7.82
C HIS A 71 16.00 -8.32 -8.30
N LYS A 72 15.34 -9.43 -8.62
CA LYS A 72 13.90 -9.42 -8.93
C LYS A 72 13.07 -9.02 -7.68
N PRO A 73 12.01 -8.20 -7.83
CA PRO A 73 11.09 -7.91 -6.74
C PRO A 73 10.49 -9.18 -6.15
N GLN A 74 10.38 -9.22 -4.83
CA GLN A 74 9.78 -10.33 -4.08
C GLN A 74 8.52 -9.85 -3.37
N ILE A 75 7.54 -10.73 -3.21
CA ILE A 75 6.33 -10.42 -2.43
C ILE A 75 6.71 -10.49 -0.95
N TYR A 76 6.55 -9.38 -0.22
CA TYR A 76 6.78 -9.31 1.22
C TYR A 76 5.49 -9.59 2.00
N ALA A 77 4.39 -8.95 1.62
CA ALA A 77 3.08 -9.13 2.25
C ALA A 77 1.96 -9.14 1.19
N ARG A 78 0.84 -9.80 1.51
CA ARG A 78 -0.29 -10.05 0.60
C ARG A 78 -1.64 -10.03 1.33
N GLY A 79 -2.72 -10.03 0.54
CA GLY A 79 -4.09 -10.05 1.06
C GLY A 79 -4.56 -8.67 1.49
N PHE A 80 -4.13 -7.64 0.76
CA PHE A 80 -4.65 -6.27 0.80
C PHE A 80 -5.49 -6.05 -0.46
N THR A 81 -6.39 -5.10 -0.48
CA THR A 81 -7.26 -4.73 -1.59
C THR A 81 -6.71 -3.57 -2.41
N ASN A 82 -6.68 -2.34 -1.87
CA ASN A 82 -6.24 -1.15 -2.61
C ASN A 82 -5.31 -0.28 -1.73
N ILE A 83 -4.01 -0.59 -1.70
CA ILE A 83 -3.01 0.12 -0.87
C ILE A 83 -2.76 1.51 -1.45
N ILE A 84 -2.81 2.54 -0.60
CA ILE A 84 -2.42 3.91 -0.95
C ILE A 84 -1.10 4.33 -0.32
N ASP A 85 -0.81 3.84 0.89
CA ASP A 85 0.45 4.14 1.55
C ASP A 85 0.89 3.04 2.53
N ILE A 86 2.18 3.02 2.85
CA ILE A 86 2.79 2.10 3.82
C ILE A 86 3.85 2.81 4.66
N ALA A 87 4.08 2.36 5.89
CA ALA A 87 5.26 2.78 6.65
C ALA A 87 5.75 1.68 7.59
N PHE A 88 7.01 1.79 8.02
CA PHE A 88 7.55 0.97 9.09
C PHE A 88 7.63 1.77 10.39
N ASP A 89 7.35 1.13 11.52
CA ASP A 89 7.67 1.71 12.82
C ASP A 89 9.13 1.42 13.25
N PRO A 90 9.60 2.04 14.34
CA PRO A 90 10.95 1.78 14.87
C PRO A 90 11.22 0.33 15.31
N ARG A 91 10.18 -0.51 15.44
CA ARG A 91 10.31 -1.94 15.78
C ARG A 91 10.33 -2.85 14.54
N GLY A 92 10.24 -2.26 13.35
CA GLY A 92 10.23 -2.94 12.05
C GLY A 92 8.87 -3.55 11.69
N ARG A 93 7.77 -3.15 12.33
CA ARG A 93 6.41 -3.58 11.96
C ARG A 93 5.93 -2.74 10.78
N LEU A 94 5.34 -3.40 9.77
CA LEU A 94 4.78 -2.75 8.60
C LEU A 94 3.33 -2.32 8.89
N TYR A 95 3.01 -1.10 8.51
CA TYR A 95 1.65 -0.55 8.50
C TYR A 95 1.24 -0.30 7.06
N VAL A 96 0.01 -0.65 6.74
CA VAL A 96 -0.56 -0.58 5.40
C VAL A 96 -1.88 0.16 5.47
N LEU A 97 -1.96 1.27 4.75
CA LEU A 97 -3.16 2.07 4.58
C LEU A 97 -3.77 1.75 3.22
N GLU A 98 -5.04 1.45 3.23
CA GLU A 98 -5.84 1.20 2.04
C GLU A 98 -6.76 2.37 1.80
N ILE A 99 -6.86 2.82 0.54
CA ILE A 99 -7.84 3.84 0.15
C ILE A 99 -9.26 3.26 0.11
N ALA A 100 -9.36 1.97 -0.22
CA ALA A 100 -10.61 1.21 -0.26
C ALA A 100 -10.35 -0.25 0.17
N HIS A 101 -10.66 -0.59 1.41
CA HIS A 101 -10.51 -1.94 1.96
C HIS A 101 -11.48 -2.94 1.34
N ASN A 102 -12.72 -2.50 1.17
CA ASN A 102 -13.80 -3.29 0.55
C ASN A 102 -13.73 -3.32 -0.98
N GLY A 103 -12.80 -2.57 -1.58
CA GLY A 103 -12.60 -2.47 -3.01
C GLY A 103 -13.14 -1.17 -3.61
N LEU A 104 -12.43 -0.66 -4.62
CA LEU A 104 -12.80 0.57 -5.33
C LEU A 104 -14.13 0.49 -6.11
N LEU A 105 -14.61 -0.72 -6.39
CA LEU A 105 -15.91 -0.95 -7.04
C LEU A 105 -17.04 -1.20 -6.04
N SER A 106 -16.76 -1.18 -4.73
CA SER A 106 -17.76 -1.30 -3.69
C SER A 106 -18.58 -0.01 -3.59
N GLU A 107 -19.87 -0.13 -3.24
CA GLU A 107 -20.70 1.03 -2.85
C GLU A 107 -20.11 1.76 -1.63
N GLU A 108 -19.42 1.01 -0.77
CA GLU A 108 -18.77 1.49 0.46
C GLU A 108 -17.25 1.33 0.37
N ALA A 109 -16.62 2.11 -0.52
CA ALA A 109 -15.17 2.12 -0.74
C ALA A 109 -14.39 2.86 0.38
N TYR A 110 -14.63 2.49 1.65
CA TYR A 110 -13.91 3.04 2.80
C TYR A 110 -12.50 2.46 2.94
N GLY A 111 -11.58 3.27 3.46
CA GLY A 111 -10.22 2.88 3.73
C GLY A 111 -10.08 2.03 4.99
N ALA A 112 -8.91 1.43 5.17
CA ALA A 112 -8.55 0.73 6.39
C ALA A 112 -7.06 0.89 6.68
N LEU A 113 -6.71 0.82 7.97
CA LEU A 113 -5.34 0.80 8.45
C LEU A 113 -5.05 -0.55 9.12
N GLN A 114 -4.07 -1.27 8.59
CA GLN A 114 -3.66 -2.58 9.09
C GLN A 114 -2.19 -2.58 9.51
N ARG A 115 -1.86 -3.37 10.53
CA ARG A 115 -0.48 -3.69 10.93
C ARG A 115 -0.14 -5.13 10.58
N VAL A 116 0.99 -5.36 9.94
CA VAL A 116 1.57 -6.69 9.72
C VAL A 116 2.52 -7.01 10.88
N ASN A 117 2.20 -8.06 11.62
CA ASN A 117 3.02 -8.58 12.71
C ASN A 117 4.21 -9.38 12.17
N ARG A 118 5.18 -9.69 13.04
CA ARG A 118 6.41 -10.43 12.66
C ARG A 118 6.15 -11.84 12.16
N ASP A 119 5.07 -12.47 12.62
CA ASP A 119 4.60 -13.78 12.17
C ASP A 119 3.80 -13.72 10.84
N GLY A 120 3.63 -12.52 10.26
CA GLY A 120 2.87 -12.29 9.05
C GLY A 120 1.35 -12.12 9.27
N SER A 121 0.86 -12.29 10.49
CA SER A 121 -0.54 -12.01 10.81
C SER A 121 -0.85 -10.52 10.67
N LYS A 122 -2.09 -10.19 10.29
CA LYS A 122 -2.55 -8.81 10.15
C LYS A 122 -3.47 -8.45 11.31
N LYS A 123 -3.24 -7.30 11.93
CA LYS A 123 -4.13 -6.68 12.92
C LYS A 123 -4.79 -5.46 12.29
N MET A 124 -6.12 -5.43 12.26
CA MET A 124 -6.87 -4.23 11.92
C MET A 124 -6.70 -3.20 13.04
N LEU A 125 -6.39 -1.96 12.67
CA LEU A 125 -6.27 -0.85 13.62
C LEU A 125 -7.42 0.14 13.46
N LEU A 126 -7.80 0.41 12.21
CA LEU A 126 -8.98 1.20 11.85
C LEU A 126 -9.61 0.57 10.61
N ASP A 127 -10.91 0.26 10.70
CA ASP A 127 -11.77 -0.22 9.62
C ASP A 127 -12.98 0.68 9.39
N GLU A 128 -13.12 1.74 10.18
CA GLU A 128 -14.16 2.75 10.10
C GLU A 128 -13.56 4.16 10.12
N GLY A 129 -14.34 5.15 9.67
CA GLY A 129 -13.96 6.56 9.71
C GLY A 129 -12.90 7.00 8.70
N LEU A 130 -12.39 6.09 7.86
CA LEU A 130 -11.44 6.41 6.79
C LEU A 130 -12.16 6.55 5.45
N PHE A 131 -12.32 7.77 4.97
CA PHE A 131 -12.93 8.10 3.68
C PHE A 131 -11.89 8.78 2.78
N PHE A 132 -11.45 8.09 1.72
CA PHE A 132 -10.36 8.54 0.85
C PHE A 132 -9.11 9.02 1.62
N PRO A 133 -8.49 8.16 2.44
CA PRO A 133 -7.26 8.51 3.12
C PRO A 133 -6.11 8.68 2.12
N GLY A 134 -5.21 9.63 2.38
CA GLY A 134 -4.16 10.02 1.43
C GLY A 134 -2.79 9.41 1.73
N GLY A 135 -2.46 9.20 2.99
CA GLY A 135 -1.13 8.77 3.42
C GLY A 135 -0.99 8.69 4.94
N LEU A 136 0.07 8.03 5.39
CA LEU A 136 0.35 7.80 6.81
C LEU A 136 1.81 8.10 7.16
N VAL A 137 2.05 8.55 8.40
CA VAL A 137 3.41 8.69 8.94
C VAL A 137 3.48 8.18 10.37
N VAL A 138 4.49 7.36 10.65
CA VAL A 138 4.73 6.82 11.99
C VAL A 138 5.64 7.78 12.76
N ARG A 139 5.17 8.29 13.91
CA ARG A 139 5.96 9.16 14.79
C ARG A 139 6.77 8.35 15.80
N SER A 140 6.19 7.30 16.36
CA SER A 140 6.84 6.43 17.36
C SER A 140 6.30 5.00 17.30
N ALA A 141 6.74 4.12 18.19
CA ALA A 141 6.19 2.76 18.27
C ALA A 141 4.72 2.70 18.77
N HIS A 142 4.16 3.82 19.24
CA HIS A 142 2.82 3.91 19.84
C HIS A 142 1.94 5.00 19.21
N GLU A 143 2.45 5.76 18.24
CA GLU A 143 1.73 6.90 17.67
C GLU A 143 2.05 7.07 16.18
N MET A 144 1.00 7.29 15.39
CA MET A 144 1.08 7.66 13.98
C MET A 144 0.01 8.68 13.61
N TYR A 145 0.13 9.23 12.40
CA TYR A 145 -0.86 10.11 11.82
C TYR A 145 -1.31 9.61 10.45
N VAL A 146 -2.60 9.78 10.14
CA VAL A 146 -3.21 9.43 8.86
C VAL A 146 -3.93 10.67 8.32
N THR A 147 -3.68 11.01 7.06
CA THR A 147 -4.49 12.01 6.35
C THR A 147 -5.77 11.35 5.85
N ASN A 148 -6.91 11.98 6.10
CA ASN A 148 -8.24 11.47 5.76
C ASN A 148 -9.04 12.52 4.99
N CYS A 149 -10.08 12.08 4.26
CA CYS A 149 -10.91 12.97 3.44
C CYS A 149 -10.07 13.82 2.46
N GLY A 150 -9.02 13.22 1.87
CA GLY A 150 -8.04 13.94 1.05
C GLY A 150 -8.61 14.51 -0.26
N VAL A 151 -9.82 14.06 -0.65
CA VAL A 151 -10.58 14.56 -1.80
C VAL A 151 -11.74 15.48 -1.40
N CYS A 152 -12.04 15.60 -0.10
CA CYS A 152 -13.17 16.36 0.38
C CYS A 152 -12.84 17.85 0.43
N LYS A 153 -13.82 18.67 0.05
CA LYS A 153 -13.73 20.11 0.19
C LYS A 153 -13.95 20.52 1.65
N ASP A 154 -13.03 21.29 2.22
CA ASP A 154 -13.10 21.93 3.55
C ASP A 154 -13.22 21.00 4.76
N THR A 155 -13.26 19.68 4.58
CA THR A 155 -13.40 18.67 5.65
C THR A 155 -12.27 17.64 5.67
N GLY A 156 -11.16 17.90 4.97
CA GLY A 156 -9.95 17.10 5.09
C GLY A 156 -9.37 17.19 6.51
N GLU A 157 -8.81 16.09 7.01
CA GLU A 157 -8.33 16.02 8.39
C GLU A 157 -7.04 15.19 8.52
N VAL A 158 -6.36 15.36 9.65
CA VAL A 158 -5.23 14.53 10.07
C VAL A 158 -5.59 13.84 11.37
N LEU A 159 -5.78 12.54 11.30
CA LEU A 159 -6.12 11.69 12.44
C LEU A 159 -4.85 11.28 13.18
N ARG A 160 -4.84 11.41 14.51
CA ARG A 160 -3.84 10.75 15.36
C ARG A 160 -4.34 9.36 15.70
N VAL A 161 -3.48 8.35 15.55
CA VAL A 161 -3.79 6.95 15.85
C VAL A 161 -2.80 6.41 16.87
N GLU A 162 -3.31 5.82 17.95
CA GLU A 162 -2.52 5.14 18.98
C GLU A 162 -2.41 3.64 18.67
N MET A 163 -1.24 3.03 18.92
CA MET A 163 -0.86 1.70 18.37
C MET A 163 -0.51 0.62 19.37
#